data_AF-A0A2P7B2Y1-F1
#
_entry.id   AF-A0A2P7B2Y1-F1
#
_cell.length_a   1.000
_cell.length_b   1.000
_cell.length_c   1.000
_cell.angle_alpha   90.00
_cell.angle_beta   90.00
_cell.angle_gamma   90.00
#
_symmetry.space_group_name_H-M   'P 1'
#
loop_
_entity.id
_entity.type
_entity.pdbx_description
1 polymer ?
#
loop_
_entity_poly.entity_id
_entity_poly.type
_entity_poly.pdbx_seq_one_letter_code
_entity_poly.pdbx_strand_id
1 'polypeptide(L)'
;MPNPRIFFRVSHSVANDLQALAKRFRTTPGSIAKLIVVREVLHIPALLDAHDQALQEIQQFHRDLVATLEDYLEEMDDPEKRSGVHQIIAELNEQSQTIEAIRSAASPRPSPLIAMLIERHDQEPVQTSFAY
;
A
#
# COMPACT_ATOMS: atom_id res chain seq x y z
N MET A 1 -15.76 -19.81 -21.58
CA MET A 1 -15.01 -20.84 -20.84
C MET A 1 -15.55 -20.91 -19.41
N PRO A 2 -15.69 -22.10 -18.80
CA PRO A 2 -16.09 -22.20 -17.40
C PRO A 2 -15.02 -21.54 -16.53
N ASN A 3 -15.44 -20.71 -15.57
CA ASN A 3 -14.54 -20.10 -14.61
C ASN A 3 -13.94 -21.22 -13.72
N PRO A 4 -12.61 -21.29 -13.52
CA PRO A 4 -12.03 -22.31 -12.65
C PRO A 4 -12.66 -22.23 -11.26
N ARG A 5 -13.08 -23.39 -10.74
CA ARG A 5 -13.60 -23.50 -9.38
C ARG A 5 -12.40 -23.52 -8.43
N ILE A 6 -12.16 -22.40 -7.76
CA ILE A 6 -11.12 -22.27 -6.75
C ILE A 6 -11.77 -22.48 -5.39
N PHE A 7 -11.21 -23.40 -4.59
CA PHE A 7 -11.64 -23.68 -3.24
C PHE A 7 -10.59 -23.14 -2.28
N PHE A 8 -11.03 -22.38 -1.28
CA PHE A 8 -10.15 -21.82 -0.25
C PHE A 8 -10.46 -22.46 1.10
N ARG A 9 -9.42 -22.88 1.81
CA ARG A 9 -9.53 -23.19 3.23
C ARG A 9 -9.45 -21.89 4.02
N VAL A 10 -10.45 -21.65 4.86
CA VAL A 10 -10.51 -20.50 5.75
C VAL A 10 -10.72 -20.97 7.18
N SER A 11 -10.28 -20.19 8.17
CA SER A 11 -10.57 -20.50 9.56
C SER A 11 -12.08 -20.46 9.83
N HIS A 12 -12.52 -21.16 10.88
CA HIS A 12 -13.93 -21.16 11.29
C HIS A 12 -14.45 -19.74 11.59
N SER A 13 -13.61 -18.86 12.16
CA SER A 13 -14.00 -17.47 12.41
C SER A 13 -14.31 -16.73 11.11
N VAL A 14 -13.41 -16.82 10.12
CA VAL A 14 -13.59 -16.16 8.82
C VAL A 14 -14.79 -16.73 8.06
N ALA A 15 -15.02 -18.04 8.13
CA ALA A 15 -16.21 -18.66 7.52
C ALA A 15 -17.51 -18.11 8.12
N ASN A 16 -17.55 -17.93 9.45
CA ASN A 16 -18.70 -17.37 10.15
C ASN A 16 -18.94 -15.90 9.77
N ASP A 17 -17.88 -15.09 9.68
CA ASP A 17 -17.98 -13.69 9.27
C ASP A 17 -18.47 -13.56 7.82
N LEU A 18 -17.95 -14.39 6.90
CA LEU A 18 -18.40 -14.45 5.52
C LEU A 18 -19.88 -14.86 5.41
N GLN A 19 -20.35 -15.80 6.24
CA GLN A 19 -21.76 -16.17 6.31
C GLN A 19 -22.64 -15.03 6.85
N ALA A 20 -22.21 -14.34 7.90
CA ALA A 20 -22.93 -13.21 8.46
C ALA A 20 -23.08 -12.07 7.43
N LEU A 21 -22.00 -11.74 6.72
CA LEU A 21 -22.00 -10.76 5.63
C LEU A 21 -22.90 -11.21 4.48
N ALA A 22 -22.78 -12.47 4.05
CA ALA A 22 -23.61 -13.03 2.98
C ALA A 22 -25.11 -12.93 3.31
N LYS A 23 -25.49 -13.23 4.56
CA LYS A 23 -26.88 -13.08 5.03
C LYS A 23 -27.34 -11.63 5.00
N ARG A 24 -26.50 -10.69 5.45
CA ARG A 24 -26.80 -9.25 5.45
C ARG A 24 -27.04 -8.71 4.04
N PHE A 25 -26.21 -9.12 3.09
CA PHE A 25 -26.27 -8.65 1.70
C PHE A 25 -27.10 -9.57 0.77
N ARG A 26 -27.81 -10.56 1.33
CA ARG A 26 -28.64 -11.53 0.59
C ARG A 26 -27.91 -12.17 -0.59
N THR A 27 -26.67 -12.59 -0.35
CA THR A 27 -25.78 -13.19 -1.34
C THR A 27 -25.16 -14.47 -0.79
N THR A 28 -24.21 -15.06 -1.51
CA THR A 28 -23.46 -16.24 -1.05
C THR A 28 -22.11 -15.84 -0.44
N PRO A 29 -21.58 -16.62 0.52
CA PRO A 29 -20.23 -16.41 1.05
C PRO A 29 -19.16 -16.37 -0.05
N GLY A 30 -19.30 -17.21 -1.08
CA GLY A 30 -18.40 -17.25 -2.23
C GLY A 30 -18.42 -15.95 -3.06
N SER A 31 -19.59 -15.33 -3.22
CA SER A 31 -19.69 -14.02 -3.89
C SER A 31 -19.03 -12.91 -3.08
N ILE A 32 -19.17 -12.90 -1.75
CA ILE A 32 -18.46 -11.97 -0.87
C ILE A 32 -16.95 -12.18 -0.97
N ALA A 33 -16.48 -13.43 -0.85
CA ALA A 33 -15.06 -13.76 -0.97
C ALA A 33 -14.48 -13.31 -2.32
N LYS A 34 -15.22 -13.54 -3.41
CA LYS A 34 -14.82 -13.06 -4.75
C LYS A 34 -14.72 -11.53 -4.80
N LEU A 35 -15.68 -10.80 -4.23
CA LEU A 35 -15.64 -9.34 -4.20
C LEU A 35 -14.47 -8.81 -3.37
N ILE A 36 -14.17 -9.43 -2.24
CA ILE A 36 -12.99 -9.10 -1.42
C ILE A 36 -11.73 -9.34 -2.24
N VAL A 37 -11.54 -10.53 -2.80
CA VAL A 37 -10.35 -10.86 -3.62
C VAL A 37 -10.20 -9.88 -4.78
N VAL A 38 -11.28 -9.58 -5.51
CA VAL A 38 -11.25 -8.61 -6.62
C VAL A 38 -10.88 -7.22 -6.12
N ARG A 39 -11.43 -6.76 -4.98
CA ARG A 39 -11.07 -5.48 -4.37
C ARG A 39 -9.59 -5.46 -3.97
N GLU A 40 -9.12 -6.46 -3.25
CA GLU A 40 -7.75 -6.51 -2.75
C GLU A 40 -6.73 -6.60 -3.91
N VAL A 41 -7.01 -7.39 -4.94
CA VAL A 41 -6.12 -7.56 -6.10
C VAL A 41 -6.12 -6.34 -7.03
N LEU A 42 -7.27 -5.71 -7.25
CA LEU A 42 -7.36 -4.60 -8.21
C LEU A 42 -7.13 -3.23 -7.57
N HIS A 43 -7.64 -2.99 -6.35
CA HIS A 43 -7.68 -1.64 -5.79
C HIS A 43 -6.50 -1.34 -4.87
N ILE A 44 -5.97 -2.30 -4.12
CA ILE A 44 -4.88 -2.00 -3.18
C ILE A 44 -3.60 -1.64 -3.92
N PRO A 45 -3.13 -2.41 -4.92
CA PRO A 45 -1.97 -2.01 -5.71
C PRO A 45 -2.18 -0.66 -6.37
N ALA A 46 -3.32 -0.41 -7.00
CA ALA A 46 -3.61 0.85 -7.67
C ALA A 46 -3.65 2.06 -6.70
N LEU A 47 -4.16 1.89 -5.47
CA LEU A 47 -4.15 2.92 -4.44
C LEU A 47 -2.73 3.18 -3.91
N LEU A 48 -1.91 2.14 -3.76
CA LEU A 48 -0.51 2.27 -3.36
C LEU A 48 0.30 2.96 -4.45
N ASP A 49 0.10 2.61 -5.72
CA ASP A 49 0.78 3.23 -6.86
C ASP A 49 0.42 4.73 -6.96
N ALA A 50 -0.87 5.08 -6.80
CA ALA A 50 -1.31 6.48 -6.80
C ALA A 50 -0.73 7.27 -5.61
N HIS A 51 -0.64 6.64 -4.44
CA HIS A 51 -0.02 7.24 -3.26
C HIS A 51 1.50 7.44 -3.47
N ASP A 52 2.19 6.44 -4.01
CA ASP A 52 3.62 6.53 -4.32
C ASP A 52 3.91 7.61 -5.36
N GLN A 53 3.07 7.75 -6.38
CA GLN A 53 3.15 8.84 -7.35
C GLN A 53 2.99 10.20 -6.68
N ALA A 54 1.97 10.37 -5.83
CA ALA A 54 1.76 11.64 -5.11
C ALA A 54 2.94 11.99 -4.19
N LEU A 55 3.54 11.00 -3.50
CA LEU A 55 4.73 11.22 -2.69
C LEU A 55 5.94 11.63 -3.54
N GLN A 56 6.11 11.05 -4.73
CA GLN A 56 7.18 11.45 -5.66
C GLN A 56 7.00 12.89 -6.15
N GLU A 57 5.76 13.30 -6.45
CA GLU A 57 5.44 14.66 -6.86
C GLU A 57 5.76 15.68 -5.74
N ILE A 58 5.40 15.37 -4.48
CA ILE A 58 5.73 16.24 -3.32
C ILE A 58 7.26 16.32 -3.13
N GLN A 59 7.98 15.19 -3.24
CA GLN A 59 9.44 15.19 -3.15
C GLN A 59 10.08 16.04 -4.26
N GLN A 60 9.53 15.99 -5.48
CA GLN A 60 10.03 16.82 -6.58
C GLN A 60 9.77 18.30 -6.31
N PHE A 61 8.56 18.64 -5.88
CA PHE A 61 8.22 20.01 -5.49
C PHE A 61 9.14 20.56 -4.39
N HIS A 62 9.44 19.76 -3.36
CA HIS A 62 10.39 20.16 -2.32
C HIS A 62 11.80 20.43 -2.87
N ARG A 63 12.30 19.59 -3.78
CA ARG A 63 13.61 19.80 -4.42
C ARG A 63 13.65 21.09 -5.21
N ASP A 64 12.61 21.34 -6.01
CA ASP A 64 12.52 22.54 -6.85
C ASP A 64 12.42 23.81 -5.98
N LEU A 65 11.69 23.73 -4.86
CA LEU A 65 11.57 24.82 -3.91
C LEU A 65 12.90 25.09 -3.19
N VAL A 66 13.62 24.05 -2.75
CA VAL A 66 14.95 24.19 -2.14
C VAL A 66 15.91 24.86 -3.11
N ALA A 67 15.98 24.41 -4.37
CA ALA A 67 16.83 25.03 -5.39
C ALA A 67 16.49 26.53 -5.58
N THR A 68 15.20 26.85 -5.65
CA THR A 68 14.76 28.25 -5.76
C THR A 68 15.17 29.10 -4.55
N LEU A 69 15.09 28.53 -3.34
CA LEU A 69 15.49 29.22 -2.12
C LEU A 69 17.02 29.36 -2.00
N GLU A 70 17.77 28.41 -2.52
CA GLU A 70 19.23 28.49 -2.63
C GLU A 70 19.65 29.61 -3.60
N ASP A 71 19.03 29.69 -4.78
CA ASP A 71 19.26 30.80 -5.72
C ASP A 71 18.93 32.16 -5.05
N TYR A 72 17.83 32.25 -4.32
CA TYR A 72 17.44 33.46 -3.60
C TYR A 72 18.40 33.83 -2.45
N LEU A 73 19.05 32.84 -1.85
CA LEU A 73 20.09 33.06 -0.85
C LEU A 73 21.36 33.64 -1.47
N GLU A 74 21.69 33.35 -2.74
CA GLU A 74 22.87 33.92 -3.39
C GLU A 74 22.74 35.43 -3.59
N GLU A 75 21.52 35.91 -3.83
CA GLU A 75 21.22 37.33 -4.08
C GLU A 75 20.89 38.13 -2.79
N MET A 76 20.79 37.47 -1.63
CA MET A 76 20.35 38.10 -0.39
C MET A 76 21.48 38.63 0.49
N ASP A 77 21.47 39.94 0.78
CA ASP A 77 22.44 40.58 1.68
C ASP A 77 22.02 40.62 3.17
N ASP A 78 20.72 40.44 3.47
CA ASP A 78 20.18 40.56 4.82
C ASP A 78 20.43 39.28 5.66
N PRO A 79 21.29 39.34 6.70
CA PRO A 79 21.69 38.15 7.46
C PRO A 79 20.55 37.51 8.27
N GLU A 80 19.57 38.28 8.75
CA GLU A 80 18.44 37.72 9.50
C GLU A 80 17.50 36.95 8.55
N LYS A 81 17.22 37.53 7.38
CA LYS A 81 16.42 36.83 6.36
C LYS A 81 17.14 35.58 5.84
N ARG A 82 18.47 35.64 5.65
CA ARG A 82 19.26 34.47 5.22
C ARG A 82 19.13 33.32 6.20
N SER A 83 19.23 33.60 7.50
CA SER A 83 19.02 32.61 8.55
C SER A 83 17.63 31.96 8.46
N GLY A 84 16.58 32.77 8.26
CA GLY A 84 15.21 32.27 8.07
C GLY A 84 15.04 31.36 6.86
N VAL A 85 15.63 31.73 5.71
CA VAL A 85 15.58 30.90 4.49
C VAL A 85 16.35 29.59 4.66
N HIS A 86 17.51 29.62 5.33
CA HIS A 86 18.24 28.39 5.69
C HIS A 86 17.42 27.45 6.58
N GLN A 87 16.64 28.00 7.53
CA GLN A 87 15.76 27.20 8.36
C GLN A 87 14.63 26.55 7.56
N ILE A 88 14.02 27.27 6.61
CA ILE A 88 13.00 26.72 5.71
C ILE A 88 13.58 25.58 4.85
N ILE A 89 14.77 25.75 4.29
CA ILE A 89 15.46 24.70 3.53
C ILE A 89 15.71 23.46 4.41
N ALA A 90 16.14 23.66 5.67
CA ALA A 90 16.37 22.55 6.60
C ALA A 90 15.08 21.77 6.88
N GLU A 91 13.96 22.46 7.13
CA GLU A 91 12.65 21.82 7.35
C GLU A 91 12.15 21.06 6.10
N LEU A 92 12.30 21.65 4.90
CA LEU A 92 11.92 20.99 3.64
C LEU A 92 12.74 19.71 3.40
N ASN A 93 14.02 19.71 3.76
CA ASN A 93 14.88 18.54 3.67
C ASN A 93 14.48 17.45 4.68
N GLU A 94 14.15 17.81 5.93
CA GLU A 94 13.66 16.88 6.94
C GLU A 94 12.32 16.23 6.53
N GLN A 95 11.39 17.03 6.00
CA GLN A 95 10.12 16.54 5.46
C GLN A 95 10.35 15.57 4.29
N SER A 96 11.29 15.89 3.39
CA SER A 96 11.63 15.02 2.26
C SER A 96 12.19 13.67 2.71
N GLN A 97 13.03 13.65 3.74
CA GLN A 97 13.53 12.41 4.35
C GLN A 97 12.41 11.60 5.03
N THR A 98 11.47 12.28 5.67
CA THR A 98 10.31 11.63 6.31
C THR A 98 9.40 10.97 5.27
N ILE A 99 9.14 11.66 4.16
CA ILE A 99 8.38 11.12 3.02
C ILE A 99 9.08 9.90 2.43
N GLU A 100 10.41 9.95 2.30
CA GLU A 100 11.19 8.80 1.82
C GLU A 100 11.09 7.59 2.77
N ALA A 101 11.14 7.82 4.08
CA ALA A 101 10.96 6.78 5.08
C ALA A 101 9.55 6.15 5.00
N ILE A 102 8.50 6.96 4.83
CA ILE A 102 7.13 6.49 4.64
C ILE A 102 7.03 5.64 3.36
N ARG A 103 7.58 6.14 2.24
CA ARG A 103 7.59 5.39 0.96
C ARG A 103 8.31 4.06 1.09
N SER A 104 9.47 4.05 1.74
CA SER A 104 10.23 2.82 1.97
C SER A 104 9.50 1.82 2.89
N ALA A 105 8.68 2.30 3.82
CA ALA A 105 7.89 1.46 4.72
C ALA A 105 6.58 0.96 4.06
N ALA A 106 6.02 1.76 3.15
CA ALA A 106 4.79 1.47 2.42
C ALA A 106 5.00 0.55 1.20
N SER A 107 6.22 0.53 0.64
CA SER A 107 6.60 -0.42 -0.41
C SER A 107 6.34 -1.85 0.06
N PRO A 108 5.40 -2.59 -0.56
CA PRO A 108 5.01 -3.91 -0.12
C PRO A 108 6.17 -4.88 -0.34
N ARG A 109 7.01 -5.06 0.70
CA ARG A 109 7.88 -6.23 0.76
C ARG A 109 6.97 -7.45 0.90
N PRO A 110 7.12 -8.49 0.07
CA PRO A 110 6.42 -9.74 0.30
C PRO A 110 6.72 -10.18 1.73
N SER A 111 5.69 -10.21 2.58
CA SER A 111 5.87 -10.60 3.97
C SER A 111 6.49 -12.01 3.98
N PRO A 112 7.64 -12.24 4.63
CA PRO A 112 8.24 -13.57 4.70
C PRO A 112 7.27 -14.59 5.30
N LEU A 113 6.41 -14.14 6.22
CA LEU A 113 5.34 -14.94 6.79
C LEU A 113 4.28 -15.30 5.74
N ILE A 114 3.85 -14.36 4.89
CA ILE A 114 2.87 -14.63 3.82
C ILE A 114 3.49 -15.55 2.77
N ALA A 115 4.75 -15.33 2.38
CA ALA A 115 5.46 -16.21 1.45
C ALA A 115 5.56 -17.65 1.99
N MET A 116 5.93 -17.81 3.27
CA MET A 116 5.97 -19.10 3.95
C MET A 116 4.59 -19.74 4.09
N LEU A 117 3.54 -18.95 4.34
CA LEU A 117 2.16 -19.45 4.42
C LEU A 117 1.65 -19.90 3.05
N ILE A 118 1.99 -19.19 1.98
CA ILE A 118 1.68 -19.59 0.59
C ILE A 118 2.43 -20.87 0.25
N GLU A 119 3.73 -20.94 0.54
CA GLU A 119 4.55 -22.12 0.27
C GLU A 119 4.04 -23.36 1.03
N ARG A 120 3.67 -23.19 2.30
CA ARG A 120 3.03 -24.26 3.10
C ARG A 120 1.68 -24.66 2.51
N HIS A 121 0.88 -23.70 2.05
CA HIS A 121 -0.41 -23.97 1.43
C HIS A 121 -0.28 -24.71 0.10
N ASP A 122 0.71 -24.36 -0.73
CA ASP A 122 0.99 -24.98 -2.02
C ASP A 122 1.57 -26.41 -1.88
N GLN A 123 2.16 -26.73 -0.73
CA GLN A 123 2.65 -28.06 -0.39
C GLN A 123 1.56 -28.99 0.19
N GLU A 124 0.39 -28.47 0.59
CA GLU A 124 -0.73 -29.33 0.99
C GLU A 124 -1.39 -29.95 -0.24
N PRO A 125 -1.60 -31.28 -0.29
CA PRO A 125 -2.23 -31.92 -1.44
C PRO A 125 -3.64 -31.35 -1.63
N VAL A 126 -3.89 -30.83 -2.84
CA VAL A 126 -5.23 -30.39 -3.28
C VAL A 126 -6.20 -31.55 -3.08
N GLN A 127 -7.08 -31.44 -2.07
CA GLN A 127 -8.14 -32.42 -1.86
C GLN A 127 -9.07 -32.39 -3.08
N THR A 128 -8.89 -33.37 -3.94
CA THR A 128 -9.62 -33.52 -5.21
C THR A 128 -10.93 -34.29 -5.06
N SER A 129 -11.27 -34.75 -3.86
CA SER A 129 -12.55 -35.40 -3.60
C SER A 129 -13.05 -35.16 -2.18
N PHE A 130 -14.34 -34.86 -2.07
CA PHE A 130 -15.12 -35.13 -0.88
C PHE A 130 -15.70 -36.54 -1.04
N ALA A 131 -15.46 -37.42 -0.06
CA ALA A 131 -16.19 -38.68 0.02
C ALA A 131 -17.64 -38.37 0.40
N TYR A 132 -18.58 -38.88 -0.41
CA TYR A 132 -20.02 -38.86 -0.14
C TYR A 132 -20.35 -39.67 1.12
#